data_AF-A0A2V8QGX1-F1
#
_entry.id   AF-A0A2V8QGX1-F1
#
_cell.length_a   1.000
_cell.length_b   1.000
_cell.length_c   1.000
_cell.angle_alpha   90.00
_cell.angle_beta   90.00
_cell.angle_gamma   90.00
#
_symmetry.space_group_name_H-M   'P 1'
#
loop_
_entity.id
_entity.type
_entity.pdbx_description
1 polymer ?
#
loop_
_entity_poly.entity_id
_entity_poly.type
_entity_poly.pdbx_seq_one_letter_code
_entity_poly.pdbx_strand_id
1 'polypeptide(L)'
;MIKRTALLAMLLLALVSTIAGQQPTASPAAQTAPVAPKTHLKVGQPAPDFTLRDTGGKPVKLSDFKGKKNVVLAFYVLAFTGG
;
A
#
# COMPACT_ATOMS: atom_id res chain seq x y z
N MET A 1 -6.45 -26.91 -62.50
CA MET A 1 -7.21 -26.10 -61.52
C MET A 1 -7.87 -26.90 -60.39
N ILE A 2 -7.44 -28.12 -60.01
CA ILE A 2 -8.13 -28.90 -58.94
C ILE A 2 -7.19 -29.56 -57.89
N LYS A 3 -5.85 -29.48 -58.04
CA LYS A 3 -4.91 -30.19 -57.14
C LYS A 3 -4.34 -29.35 -55.98
N ARG A 4 -4.68 -28.06 -55.90
CA ARG A 4 -4.14 -27.12 -54.89
C ARG A 4 -4.99 -27.03 -53.62
N THR A 5 -6.23 -27.51 -53.67
CA THR A 5 -7.22 -27.43 -52.59
C THR A 5 -7.21 -28.65 -51.67
N ALA A 6 -6.58 -29.76 -52.06
CA ALA A 6 -6.51 -30.98 -51.25
C ALA A 6 -5.35 -30.99 -50.23
N LEU A 7 -4.33 -30.13 -50.38
CA LEU A 7 -3.26 -29.98 -49.38
C LEU A 7 -3.66 -29.04 -48.23
N LEU A 8 -4.80 -28.35 -48.37
CA LEU A 8 -5.34 -27.41 -47.39
C LEU A 8 -6.19 -28.09 -46.28
N ALA A 9 -6.44 -29.39 -46.39
CA ALA A 9 -7.26 -30.17 -45.45
C ALA A 9 -6.46 -31.19 -44.64
N MET A 10 -5.17 -30.94 -44.45
CA MET A 10 -4.28 -31.60 -43.48
C MET A 10 -3.56 -30.48 -42.70
N LEU A 11 -4.25 -29.51 -42.09
CA LEU A 11 -5.15 -29.71 -40.97
C LEU A 11 -4.47 -30.59 -39.92
N LEU A 12 -3.75 -29.89 -39.05
CA LEU A 12 -3.77 -30.09 -37.61
C LEU A 12 -3.02 -31.28 -37.03
N LEU A 13 -1.70 -31.31 -37.17
CA LEU A 13 -0.90 -31.74 -36.01
C LEU A 13 0.50 -31.12 -35.97
N ALA A 14 0.67 -30.24 -34.98
CA ALA A 14 1.94 -29.90 -34.35
C ALA A 14 3.01 -29.21 -35.22
N LEU A 15 2.99 -27.88 -35.26
CA LEU A 15 4.16 -27.16 -34.73
C LEU A 15 3.74 -25.83 -34.11
N VAL A 16 3.35 -25.96 -32.85
CA VAL A 16 3.19 -24.91 -31.87
C VAL A 16 4.54 -24.19 -31.71
N SER A 17 4.47 -22.86 -31.63
CA SER A 17 5.48 -21.94 -31.07
C SER A 17 6.71 -21.58 -31.92
N THR A 18 6.66 -20.43 -32.60
CA THR A 18 7.79 -19.48 -32.67
C THR A 18 7.28 -18.04 -32.79
N ILE A 19 6.87 -17.51 -31.64
CA ILE A 19 7.03 -16.12 -31.14
C ILE A 19 6.89 -15.00 -32.18
N ALA A 20 5.65 -14.53 -32.33
CA ALA A 20 5.37 -13.15 -32.68
C ALA A 20 5.20 -12.33 -31.38
N GLY A 21 5.84 -11.17 -31.33
CA GLY A 21 5.39 -10.06 -30.48
C GLY A 21 5.92 -10.00 -29.05
N GLN A 22 6.69 -8.93 -28.80
CA GLN A 22 6.56 -8.06 -27.63
C GLN A 22 6.68 -8.69 -26.23
N GLN A 23 7.81 -8.41 -25.57
CA GLN A 23 7.72 -7.74 -24.28
C GLN A 23 8.91 -6.78 -24.14
N PRO A 24 8.69 -5.45 -24.07
CA PRO A 24 9.64 -4.59 -23.37
C PRO A 24 9.75 -5.16 -21.96
N THR A 25 10.95 -5.36 -21.45
CA THR A 25 11.18 -5.72 -20.05
C THR A 25 10.77 -4.55 -19.16
N ALA A 26 9.46 -4.35 -18.98
CA ALA A 26 8.92 -3.59 -17.88
C ALA A 26 9.13 -4.44 -16.64
N SER A 27 10.12 -4.08 -15.84
CA SER A 27 10.34 -4.66 -14.51
C SER A 27 9.02 -4.68 -13.72
N PRO A 28 8.49 -5.85 -13.29
CA PRO A 28 7.30 -5.93 -12.45
C PRO A 28 7.68 -5.68 -10.98
N ALA A 29 8.42 -4.61 -10.73
CA ALA A 29 8.80 -4.20 -9.38
C ALA A 29 8.76 -2.67 -9.23
N ALA A 30 7.79 -2.01 -9.88
CA ALA A 30 7.20 -0.83 -9.28
C ALA A 30 6.37 -1.32 -8.09
N GLN A 31 7.06 -1.60 -7.00
CA GLN A 31 6.45 -1.83 -5.70
C GLN A 31 5.57 -0.63 -5.43
N THR A 32 4.25 -0.84 -5.43
CA THR A 32 3.31 0.09 -4.86
C THR A 32 3.66 0.14 -3.37
N ALA A 33 4.62 0.99 -3.00
CA ALA A 33 4.86 1.28 -1.60
C ALA A 33 3.50 1.67 -1.01
N PRO A 34 3.08 1.08 0.12
CA PRO A 34 1.85 1.49 0.78
C PRO A 34 1.93 3.00 0.94
N VAL A 35 1.02 3.73 0.31
CA VAL A 35 0.92 5.17 0.49
C VAL A 35 0.58 5.35 1.97
N ALA A 36 1.60 5.63 2.78
CA ALA A 36 1.39 5.94 4.18
C ALA A 36 0.33 7.04 4.25
N PRO A 37 -0.74 6.90 5.05
CA PRO A 37 -1.77 7.90 5.12
C PRO A 37 -1.14 9.26 5.41
N LYS A 38 -1.30 10.20 4.48
CA LYS A 38 -0.90 11.59 4.71
C LYS A 38 -1.79 12.12 5.83
N THR A 39 -1.21 12.48 6.96
CA THR A 39 -1.96 13.05 8.07
C THR A 39 -2.42 14.46 7.69
N HIS A 40 -3.69 14.80 7.94
CA HIS A 40 -4.25 16.13 7.64
C HIS A 40 -3.92 17.18 8.72
N LEU A 41 -2.89 16.94 9.53
CA LEU A 41 -2.53 17.81 10.65
C LEU A 41 -1.82 19.06 10.13
N LYS A 42 -2.27 20.23 10.59
CA LYS A 42 -1.67 21.53 10.24
C LYS A 42 -1.36 22.30 11.52
N VAL A 43 -0.22 22.99 11.54
CA VAL A 43 0.16 23.86 12.66
C VAL A 43 -0.88 24.97 12.82
N GLY A 44 -1.20 25.31 14.07
CA GLY A 44 -2.19 26.32 14.44
C GLY A 44 -3.64 25.83 14.39
N GLN A 45 -3.92 24.69 13.78
CA GLN A 45 -5.26 24.07 13.87
C GLN A 45 -5.43 23.31 15.18
N PRO A 46 -6.66 23.21 15.71
CA PRO A 46 -6.95 22.37 16.85
C PRO A 46 -6.49 20.92 16.62
N ALA A 47 -5.75 20.36 17.58
CA ALA A 47 -5.39 18.95 17.56
C ALA A 47 -6.67 18.08 17.64
N PRO A 48 -6.76 16.97 16.88
CA PRO A 48 -7.87 16.04 17.00
C PRO A 48 -7.96 15.47 18.41
N ASP A 49 -9.18 15.39 18.95
CA ASP A 49 -9.40 14.81 20.27
C ASP A 49 -9.25 13.29 20.20
N PHE A 50 -8.77 12.70 21.28
CA PHE A 50 -8.66 11.25 21.45
C PHE A 50 -8.73 10.90 22.93
N THR A 51 -9.03 9.63 23.18
CA THR A 51 -9.04 9.06 24.54
C THR A 51 -8.14 7.84 24.56
N LEU A 52 -7.19 7.81 25.49
CA LEU A 52 -6.31 6.67 25.74
C LEU A 52 -6.48 6.18 27.17
N ARG A 53 -6.02 4.97 27.44
CA ARG A 53 -5.88 4.49 28.83
C ARG A 53 -4.51 4.87 29.36
N ASP A 54 -4.47 5.35 30.60
CA ASP A 54 -3.21 5.51 31.33
C ASP A 54 -2.63 4.15 31.80
N THR A 55 -1.51 4.20 32.51
CA THR A 55 -0.86 3.00 33.06
C THR A 55 -1.71 2.24 34.08
N GLY A 56 -2.70 2.90 34.69
CA GLY A 56 -3.69 2.30 35.59
C GLY A 56 -4.99 1.89 34.89
N GLY A 57 -5.07 2.00 33.56
CA GLY A 57 -6.25 1.67 32.77
C GLY A 57 -7.34 2.75 32.76
N LYS A 58 -7.13 3.90 33.42
CA LYS A 58 -8.12 4.98 33.48
C LYS A 58 -8.16 5.72 32.14
N PRO A 59 -9.35 6.10 31.64
CA PRO A 59 -9.46 6.89 30.43
C PRO A 59 -8.93 8.32 30.66
N VAL A 60 -8.13 8.80 29.71
CA VAL A 60 -7.55 10.14 29.68
C VAL A 60 -7.83 10.75 28.32
N LYS A 61 -8.43 11.95 28.28
CA LYS A 61 -8.74 12.66 27.03
C LYS A 61 -7.78 13.79 26.79
N LEU A 62 -7.44 14.05 25.52
CA LEU A 62 -6.63 15.22 25.17
C LEU A 62 -7.34 16.53 25.58
N SER A 63 -8.66 16.60 25.39
CA SER A 63 -9.49 17.75 25.76
C SER A 63 -9.33 18.18 27.23
N ASP A 64 -9.00 17.27 28.13
CA ASP A 64 -8.94 17.54 29.57
C ASP A 64 -7.78 18.48 29.95
N PHE A 65 -6.76 18.58 29.09
CA PHE A 65 -5.58 19.42 29.24
C PHE A 65 -5.70 20.78 28.54
N LYS A 66 -6.72 20.99 27.71
CA LYS A 66 -6.89 22.21 26.92
C LYS A 66 -6.97 23.44 27.83
N GLY A 67 -6.12 24.43 27.58
CA GLY A 67 -6.06 25.68 28.35
C GLY A 67 -5.43 25.58 29.74
N LYS A 68 -4.94 24.39 30.14
CA LYS A 68 -4.34 24.18 31.48
C LYS A 68 -2.82 23.99 31.43
N LYS A 69 -2.32 23.31 30.39
CA LYS A 69 -0.92 22.89 30.26
C LYS A 69 -0.55 22.82 28.78
N ASN A 70 0.74 22.97 28.49
CA ASN A 70 1.28 22.56 27.20
C ASN A 70 1.36 21.02 27.15
N VAL A 71 1.06 20.43 26.00
CA VAL A 71 1.01 18.98 25.80
C VAL A 71 1.95 18.58 24.67
N VAL A 72 2.73 17.53 24.88
CA VAL A 72 3.60 16.90 23.88
C VAL A 72 3.16 15.46 23.69
N LEU A 73 3.02 15.01 22.44
CA LEU A 73 2.73 13.61 22.10
C LEU A 73 4.01 12.95 21.58
N ALA A 74 4.35 11.80 22.17
CA ALA A 74 5.42 10.94 21.71
C ALA A 74 4.86 9.54 21.42
N PHE A 75 5.14 9.02 20.23
CA PHE A 75 4.72 7.69 19.80
C PHE A 75 5.94 6.76 19.77
N TYR A 76 5.86 5.67 20.54
CA TYR A 76 6.89 4.64 20.58
C TYR A 76 6.31 3.36 19.99
N VAL A 77 7.00 2.76 19.02
CA VAL A 77 6.57 1.49 18.40
C VAL A 77 6.70 0.34 19.39
N LEU A 78 7.80 0.33 20.14
CA LEU A 78 8.10 -0.64 21.19
C LEU A 78 8.49 0.11 22.46
N ALA A 79 7.76 -0.13 23.54
CA ALA A 79 8.13 0.39 24.85
C ALA A 79 9.33 -0.38 25.42
N PHE A 80 10.13 0.28 26.27
CA PHE A 80 11.24 -0.34 27.02
C PHE A 80 12.36 -0.97 26.15
N THR A 81 12.70 -0.33 25.03
CA THR A 81 13.82 -0.73 24.17
C THR A 81 14.98 0.26 24.28
N GLY A 82 16.22 -0.21 24.05
CA GLY A 82 17.35 0.67 23.80
C GLY A 82 17.24 1.20 22.37
N GLY A 83 17.16 2.53 22.23
CA GLY A 83 16.99 3.21 20.94
C GLY A 83 18.20 3.12 20.03
#